data_AF-A0A4R8UPK3-F1
#
_entry.id   AF-A0A4R8UPK3-F1
#
_cell.length_a   1.000
_cell.length_b   1.000
_cell.length_c   1.000
_cell.angle_alpha   90.00
_cell.angle_beta   90.00
_cell.angle_gamma   90.00
#
_symmetry.space_group_name_H-M   'P 1'
#
loop_
_entity.id
_entity.type
_entity.pdbx_description
1 polymer ?
#
loop_
_entity_poly.entity_id
_entity_poly.type
_entity_poly.pdbx_seq_one_letter_code
_entity_poly.pdbx_strand_id
1 'polypeptide(L)'
;MPRRRMRAGEVGTIRIVVLANGQIQAHARMRDEFGTLHRLKGTRATELEARRALDDQADLLRNGITGLSLTAYSTIAEAAIVFLDDKRRSGTVEISTIETYEFSVNKVIIPECGDLLLTDLTVLRCNRILQHIRETKSLSAARKARSMFSQICATGIEHGVLAFNPVRDARALPLSPKKESALTPAQLEIVRALMRSWRSDGAHHGPRPNARLLENAMWIMVGTSARIGEILALRRCDVDVTANPPTVLIASTITQTRAEGLRRKPSPKRSRQKRRIALPSFAATAIRRQLSEATRDKAAYLFATKTGEPRSVSNFERLLRTFVADNEKVLEDAGIEVGEFSTHIFRRTAATLIEAVAGITLASRLLGHSNEQVTRASYVVTAELVDPITAQIMDEALEGLL
;
A
#
# COMPACT_ATOMS: atom_id res chain seq x y z
N MET A 1 34.48 -28.92 -39.48
CA MET A 1 33.53 -27.88 -39.02
C MET A 1 33.41 -27.91 -37.50
N PRO A 2 33.59 -26.79 -36.78
CA PRO A 2 33.40 -26.77 -35.34
C PRO A 2 31.93 -27.08 -35.00
N ARG A 3 31.68 -28.05 -34.12
CA ARG A 3 30.33 -28.38 -33.64
C ARG A 3 29.71 -27.11 -33.03
N ARG A 4 28.53 -26.71 -33.53
CA ARG A 4 27.74 -25.61 -32.97
C ARG A 4 27.60 -25.82 -31.46
N ARG A 5 28.06 -24.85 -30.67
CA ARG A 5 27.91 -24.87 -29.21
C ARG A 5 26.41 -24.81 -28.89
N MET A 6 25.95 -25.74 -28.06
CA MET A 6 24.58 -25.77 -27.52
C MET A 6 24.32 -24.48 -26.73
N ARG A 7 23.20 -23.79 -27.01
CA ARG A 7 22.79 -22.57 -26.30
C ARG A 7 22.26 -22.93 -24.90
N ALA A 8 22.28 -21.96 -23.99
CA ALA A 8 21.64 -22.11 -22.69
C ALA A 8 20.14 -22.40 -22.89
N GLY A 9 19.60 -23.35 -22.12
CA GLY A 9 18.22 -23.82 -22.23
C GLY A 9 17.92 -24.75 -23.42
N GLU A 10 18.85 -24.94 -24.36
CA GLU A 10 18.65 -25.76 -25.56
C GLU A 10 18.77 -27.26 -25.21
N VAL A 11 17.70 -28.01 -25.46
CA VAL A 11 17.74 -29.49 -25.44
C VAL A 11 18.27 -29.96 -26.79
N GLY A 12 19.38 -30.70 -26.77
CA GLY A 12 19.95 -31.31 -27.96
C GLY A 12 19.07 -32.41 -28.55
N THR A 13 19.49 -32.97 -29.69
CA THR A 13 18.74 -34.04 -30.37
C THR A 13 18.38 -35.18 -29.42
N ILE A 14 17.08 -35.41 -29.24
CA ILE A 14 16.54 -36.50 -28.41
C ILE A 14 16.75 -37.81 -29.16
N ARG A 15 17.42 -38.76 -28.51
CA ARG A 15 17.62 -40.12 -29.01
C ARG A 15 16.79 -41.10 -28.21
N ILE A 16 16.23 -42.08 -28.90
CA ILE A 16 15.35 -43.08 -28.30
C ILE A 16 16.01 -44.45 -28.39
N VAL A 17 15.95 -45.19 -27.29
CA VAL A 17 16.50 -46.54 -27.16
C VAL A 17 15.44 -47.44 -26.51
N VAL A 18 15.21 -48.60 -27.09
CA VAL A 18 14.39 -49.65 -26.46
C VAL A 18 15.29 -50.45 -25.52
N LEU A 19 14.93 -50.53 -24.25
CA LEU A 19 15.66 -51.25 -23.22
C LEU A 19 15.29 -52.73 -23.22
N ALA A 20 16.16 -53.57 -22.65
CA ALA A 20 15.97 -55.02 -22.58
C ALA A 20 14.68 -55.45 -21.84
N ASN A 21 14.12 -54.58 -21.00
CA ASN A 21 12.87 -54.80 -20.28
C ASN A 21 11.62 -54.33 -21.07
N GLY A 22 11.77 -53.97 -22.35
CA GLY A 22 10.69 -53.49 -23.21
C GLY A 22 10.31 -52.01 -23.02
N GLN A 23 10.93 -51.30 -22.07
CA GLN A 23 10.68 -49.87 -21.88
C GLN A 23 11.43 -49.02 -22.91
N ILE A 24 10.92 -47.83 -23.19
CA ILE A 24 11.51 -46.86 -24.09
C ILE A 24 12.21 -45.78 -23.28
N GLN A 25 13.49 -45.55 -23.56
CA GLN A 25 14.30 -44.50 -22.95
C GLN A 25 14.63 -43.41 -23.97
N ALA A 26 14.15 -42.19 -23.72
CA ALA A 26 14.61 -40.98 -24.35
C ALA A 26 15.82 -40.43 -23.59
N HIS A 27 16.88 -40.04 -24.30
CA HIS A 27 18.02 -39.34 -23.71
C HIS A 27 18.48 -38.16 -24.57
N ALA A 28 18.88 -37.08 -23.92
CA ALA A 28 19.38 -35.87 -24.55
C ALA A 28 20.44 -35.20 -23.66
N ARG A 29 21.12 -34.19 -24.20
CA ARG A 29 21.93 -33.27 -23.41
C ARG A 29 21.27 -31.91 -23.43
N MET A 30 21.35 -31.22 -22.32
CA MET A 30 20.87 -29.85 -22.17
C MET A 30 21.98 -29.02 -21.56
N ARG A 31 22.06 -27.75 -21.94
CA ARG A 31 22.86 -26.77 -21.20
C ARG A 31 21.91 -25.95 -20.33
N ASP A 32 22.16 -25.89 -19.02
CA ASP A 32 21.35 -25.04 -18.14
C ASP A 32 21.60 -23.55 -18.41
N GLU A 33 20.83 -22.71 -17.71
CA GLU A 33 20.90 -21.26 -17.73
C GLU A 33 22.24 -20.68 -17.22
N PHE A 34 22.99 -21.45 -16.45
CA PHE A 34 24.34 -21.10 -15.96
C PHE A 34 25.46 -21.61 -16.89
N GLY A 35 25.13 -22.32 -17.97
CA GLY A 35 26.08 -22.83 -18.95
C GLY A 35 26.60 -24.26 -18.71
N THR A 36 26.14 -24.94 -17.66
CA THR A 36 26.52 -26.31 -17.30
C THR A 36 25.77 -27.33 -18.15
N LEU A 37 26.46 -28.37 -18.61
CA LEU A 37 25.86 -29.43 -19.42
C LEU A 37 25.29 -30.54 -18.53
N HIS A 38 23.98 -30.78 -18.65
CA HIS A 38 23.24 -31.86 -18.00
C HIS A 38 22.88 -32.96 -18.99
N ARG A 39 22.79 -34.20 -18.50
CA ARG A 39 22.29 -35.35 -19.27
C ARG A 39 20.86 -35.64 -18.82
N LEU A 40 19.91 -35.55 -19.74
CA LEU A 40 18.50 -35.84 -19.50
C LEU A 40 18.18 -37.27 -19.90
N LYS A 41 17.31 -37.94 -19.14
CA LYS A 41 16.83 -39.30 -19.41
C LYS A 41 15.38 -39.46 -18.94
N GLY A 42 14.48 -39.79 -19.87
CA GLY A 42 13.10 -40.18 -19.57
C GLY A 42 12.86 -41.63 -19.99
N THR A 43 12.50 -42.51 -19.06
CA THR A 43 12.17 -43.92 -19.36
C THR A 43 10.70 -44.19 -19.07
N ARG A 44 9.91 -44.62 -20.07
CA ARG A 44 8.48 -44.93 -19.96
C ARG A 44 8.07 -46.07 -20.90
N ALA A 45 6.80 -46.47 -20.87
CA ALA A 45 6.27 -47.56 -21.69
C ALA A 45 6.15 -47.20 -23.18
N THR A 46 5.90 -45.92 -23.49
CA THR A 46 5.75 -45.43 -24.87
C THR A 46 6.79 -44.36 -25.21
N GLU A 47 7.07 -44.17 -26.51
CA GLU A 47 7.97 -43.12 -27.00
C GLU A 47 7.46 -41.72 -26.61
N LEU A 48 6.16 -41.47 -26.74
CA LEU A 48 5.55 -40.19 -26.40
C LEU A 48 5.74 -39.85 -24.92
N GLU A 49 5.50 -40.81 -24.02
CA GLU A 49 5.68 -40.62 -22.58
C GLU A 49 7.15 -40.49 -22.20
N ALA A 50 8.06 -41.20 -22.87
CA ALA A 50 9.49 -41.10 -22.63
C ALA A 50 10.03 -39.71 -23.02
N ARG A 51 9.53 -39.15 -24.13
CA ARG A 51 9.81 -37.77 -24.56
C ARG A 51 9.27 -36.76 -23.55
N ARG A 52 8.00 -36.88 -23.14
CA ARG A 52 7.41 -36.00 -22.11
C ARG A 52 8.20 -36.02 -20.81
N ALA A 53 8.56 -37.20 -20.31
CA ALA A 53 9.36 -37.31 -19.08
C ALA A 53 10.76 -36.67 -19.20
N LEU A 54 11.33 -36.65 -20.41
CA LEU A 54 12.59 -35.94 -20.68
C LEU A 54 12.38 -34.43 -20.73
N ASP A 55 11.29 -33.97 -21.34
CA ASP A 55 10.91 -32.56 -21.38
C ASP A 55 10.61 -32.02 -19.97
N ASP A 56 9.90 -32.80 -19.13
CA ASP A 56 9.68 -32.47 -17.71
C ASP A 56 11.01 -32.28 -16.97
N GLN A 57 12.00 -33.15 -17.23
CA GLN A 57 13.34 -33.04 -16.63
C GLN A 57 14.11 -31.80 -17.16
N ALA A 58 13.92 -31.46 -18.45
CA ALA A 58 14.48 -30.25 -19.03
C ALA A 58 13.89 -28.99 -18.38
N ASP A 59 12.57 -28.98 -18.18
CA ASP A 59 11.85 -27.87 -17.56
C ASP A 59 12.25 -27.68 -16.10
N LEU A 60 12.44 -28.77 -15.34
CA LEU A 60 12.98 -28.71 -13.97
C LEU A 60 14.38 -28.09 -13.91
N LEU A 61 15.23 -28.35 -14.90
CA LEU A 61 16.58 -27.78 -14.99
C LEU A 61 16.59 -26.34 -15.52
N ARG A 62 15.56 -25.95 -16.29
CA ARG A 62 15.39 -24.58 -16.81
C ARG A 62 14.79 -23.64 -15.79
N ASN A 63 13.86 -24.14 -14.97
CA ASN A 63 13.05 -23.32 -14.08
C ASN A 63 13.45 -23.46 -12.60
N GLY A 64 14.44 -24.32 -12.31
CA GLY A 64 14.87 -24.67 -10.96
C GLY A 64 13.90 -25.62 -10.24
N ILE A 65 14.37 -26.24 -9.14
CA ILE A 65 13.60 -27.19 -8.32
C ILE A 65 12.64 -26.47 -7.36
N THR A 66 12.77 -25.17 -7.18
CA THR A 66 12.14 -24.45 -6.07
C THR A 66 11.11 -23.43 -6.54
N GLY A 67 9.87 -23.86 -6.76
CA GLY A 67 8.79 -22.93 -7.10
C GLY A 67 7.60 -23.62 -7.76
N LEU A 68 6.45 -22.96 -7.71
CA LEU A 68 5.40 -23.20 -8.71
C LEU A 68 5.89 -22.60 -10.03
N SER A 69 5.76 -23.32 -11.15
CA SER A 69 6.23 -22.87 -12.47
C SER A 69 5.05 -22.60 -13.38
N LEU A 70 5.22 -21.66 -14.32
CA LEU A 70 4.22 -21.36 -15.34
C LEU A 70 4.56 -22.03 -16.67
N THR A 71 3.51 -22.45 -17.37
CA THR A 71 3.59 -22.99 -18.73
C THR A 71 2.77 -22.12 -19.69
N ALA A 72 2.85 -22.40 -20.99
CA ALA A 72 2.03 -21.74 -22.00
C ALA A 72 0.51 -21.97 -21.80
N TYR A 73 0.12 -23.01 -21.06
CA TYR A 73 -1.28 -23.33 -20.76
C TYR A 73 -1.73 -22.80 -19.39
N SER A 74 -0.86 -22.09 -18.69
CA SER A 74 -1.22 -21.57 -17.37
C SER A 74 -2.25 -20.45 -17.47
N THR A 75 -3.25 -20.53 -16.61
CA THR A 75 -4.30 -19.53 -16.48
C THR A 75 -3.79 -18.30 -15.72
N ILE A 76 -4.54 -17.19 -15.79
CA ILE A 76 -4.26 -15.98 -14.99
C ILE A 76 -4.33 -16.30 -13.49
N ALA A 77 -5.26 -17.17 -13.07
CA ALA A 77 -5.35 -17.59 -11.67
C ALA A 77 -4.08 -18.32 -11.22
N GLU A 78 -3.57 -19.27 -12.00
CA GLU A 78 -2.32 -19.99 -11.72
C GLU A 78 -1.12 -19.04 -11.72
N ALA A 79 -1.05 -18.12 -12.70
CA ALA A 79 -0.04 -17.06 -12.75
C ALA A 79 -0.06 -16.17 -11.52
N ALA A 80 -1.24 -15.85 -11.00
CA ALA A 80 -1.37 -15.06 -9.78
C ALA A 80 -0.90 -15.83 -8.54
N ILE A 81 -1.11 -17.15 -8.47
CA ILE A 81 -0.60 -17.99 -7.39
C ILE A 81 0.94 -18.00 -7.40
N VAL A 82 1.55 -18.23 -8.56
CA VAL A 82 3.01 -18.19 -8.74
C VAL A 82 3.57 -16.83 -8.31
N PHE A 83 2.98 -15.74 -8.82
CA PHE A 83 3.36 -14.38 -8.44
C PHE A 83 3.32 -14.16 -6.92
N LEU A 84 2.27 -14.61 -6.23
CA LEU A 84 2.15 -14.45 -4.78
C LEU A 84 3.17 -15.30 -4.02
N ASP A 85 3.46 -16.52 -4.48
CA ASP A 85 4.51 -17.38 -3.91
C ASP A 85 5.89 -16.75 -4.07
N ASP A 86 6.24 -16.28 -5.26
CA ASP A 86 7.51 -15.60 -5.54
C ASP A 86 7.69 -14.36 -4.68
N LYS A 87 6.64 -13.54 -4.52
CA LYS A 87 6.70 -12.36 -3.63
C LYS A 87 6.89 -12.75 -2.17
N ARG A 88 6.25 -13.80 -1.67
CA ARG A 88 6.46 -14.31 -0.30
C ARG A 88 7.90 -14.80 -0.12
N ARG A 89 8.40 -15.62 -1.04
CA ARG A 89 9.75 -16.18 -0.98
C ARG A 89 10.85 -15.12 -1.07
N SER A 90 10.62 -14.05 -1.83
CA SER A 90 11.62 -12.98 -1.97
C SER A 90 12.00 -12.32 -0.64
N GLY A 91 11.11 -12.33 0.36
CA GLY A 91 11.32 -11.61 1.63
C GLY A 91 11.43 -10.08 1.49
N THR A 92 11.25 -9.53 0.29
CA THR A 92 11.40 -8.09 0.00
C THR A 92 10.12 -7.29 0.19
N VAL A 93 8.98 -7.98 0.34
CA VAL A 93 7.64 -7.38 0.43
C VAL A 93 7.06 -7.59 1.82
N GLU A 94 6.53 -6.52 2.40
CA GLU A 94 5.86 -6.55 3.69
C GLU A 94 4.62 -7.45 3.67
N ILE A 95 4.38 -8.20 4.75
CA ILE A 95 3.24 -9.13 4.89
C ILE A 95 1.89 -8.44 4.61
N SER A 96 1.70 -7.21 5.12
CA SER A 96 0.47 -6.44 4.84
C SER A 96 0.27 -6.09 3.36
N THR A 97 1.38 -5.95 2.62
CA THR A 97 1.33 -5.73 1.17
C THR A 97 0.96 -7.02 0.46
N ILE A 98 1.48 -8.17 0.90
CA ILE A 98 1.12 -9.49 0.39
C ILE A 98 -0.37 -9.77 0.62
N GLU A 99 -0.90 -9.51 1.82
CA GLU A 99 -2.34 -9.66 2.10
C GLU A 99 -3.22 -8.74 1.23
N THR A 100 -2.71 -7.55 0.89
CA THR A 100 -3.39 -6.63 -0.04
C THR A 100 -3.38 -7.17 -1.48
N TYR A 101 -2.27 -7.79 -1.89
CA TYR A 101 -2.16 -8.44 -3.20
C TYR A 101 -3.09 -9.64 -3.27
N GLU A 102 -3.08 -10.53 -2.28
CA GLU A 102 -3.99 -11.67 -2.17
C GLU A 102 -5.45 -11.24 -2.24
N PHE A 103 -5.83 -10.19 -1.50
CA PHE A 103 -7.19 -9.67 -1.54
C PHE A 103 -7.56 -9.18 -2.94
N SER A 104 -6.67 -8.42 -3.60
CA SER A 104 -6.91 -7.90 -4.94
C SER A 104 -6.99 -9.02 -5.97
N VAL A 105 -6.11 -10.02 -5.89
CA VAL A 105 -6.14 -11.21 -6.75
C VAL A 105 -7.45 -11.97 -6.57
N ASN A 106 -7.78 -12.36 -5.34
CA ASN A 106 -8.91 -13.25 -5.05
C ASN A 106 -10.28 -12.58 -5.21
N LYS A 107 -10.40 -11.28 -4.95
CA LYS A 107 -11.68 -10.56 -4.96
C LYS A 107 -11.87 -9.68 -6.19
N VAL A 108 -10.80 -9.29 -6.87
CA VAL A 108 -10.88 -8.38 -8.02
C VAL A 108 -10.49 -9.04 -9.33
N ILE A 109 -9.43 -9.84 -9.39
CA ILE A 109 -8.88 -10.36 -10.65
C ILE A 109 -9.47 -11.72 -11.02
N ILE A 110 -9.34 -12.71 -10.13
CA ILE A 110 -9.76 -14.08 -10.39
C ILE A 110 -11.25 -14.17 -10.79
N PRO A 111 -12.20 -13.49 -10.10
CA PRO A 111 -13.61 -13.56 -10.47
C PRO A 111 -13.94 -13.07 -11.88
N GLU A 112 -13.08 -12.23 -12.48
CA GLU A 112 -13.37 -11.55 -13.74
C GLU A 112 -12.68 -12.22 -14.93
N CYS A 113 -11.54 -12.86 -14.71
CA CYS A 113 -10.69 -13.37 -15.80
C CYS A 113 -9.74 -14.49 -15.38
N GLY A 114 -9.92 -15.09 -14.19
CA GLY A 114 -9.00 -16.09 -13.66
C GLY A 114 -8.77 -17.27 -14.59
N ASP A 115 -9.82 -17.71 -15.30
CA ASP A 115 -9.80 -18.89 -16.19
C ASP A 115 -9.19 -18.63 -17.56
N LEU A 116 -8.87 -17.37 -17.90
CA LEU A 116 -8.22 -17.06 -19.17
C LEU A 116 -6.76 -17.53 -19.13
N LEU A 117 -6.25 -18.02 -20.26
CA LEU A 117 -4.83 -18.29 -20.41
C LEU A 117 -4.04 -16.99 -20.28
N LEU A 118 -2.89 -17.06 -19.61
CA LEU A 118 -2.00 -15.91 -19.46
C LEU A 118 -1.55 -15.40 -20.84
N THR A 119 -1.30 -16.30 -21.78
CA THR A 119 -0.89 -16.02 -23.17
C THR A 119 -1.97 -15.32 -24.00
N ASP A 120 -3.25 -15.44 -23.60
CA ASP A 120 -4.37 -14.80 -24.31
C ASP A 120 -4.54 -13.31 -23.94
N LEU A 121 -3.75 -12.81 -22.99
CA LEU A 121 -3.75 -11.41 -22.62
C LEU A 121 -3.17 -10.55 -23.74
N THR A 122 -4.06 -9.88 -24.45
CA THR A 122 -3.72 -8.81 -25.39
C THR A 122 -4.00 -7.44 -24.77
N VAL A 123 -3.42 -6.38 -25.33
CA VAL A 123 -3.71 -4.99 -24.93
C VAL A 123 -5.21 -4.71 -24.93
N LEU A 124 -5.93 -5.19 -25.96
CA LEU A 124 -7.39 -5.05 -26.06
C LEU A 124 -8.12 -5.77 -24.92
N ARG A 125 -7.70 -7.00 -24.59
CA ARG A 125 -8.30 -7.78 -23.50
C ARG A 125 -8.05 -7.12 -22.14
N CYS A 126 -6.83 -6.65 -21.89
CA CYS A 126 -6.51 -5.86 -20.69
C CYS A 126 -7.43 -4.62 -20.58
N ASN A 127 -7.64 -3.89 -21.67
CA ASN A 127 -8.54 -2.73 -21.69
C ASN A 127 -9.98 -3.11 -21.32
N ARG A 128 -10.51 -4.20 -21.90
CA ARG A 128 -11.87 -4.69 -21.62
C ARG A 128 -12.03 -5.11 -20.15
N ILE A 129 -11.09 -5.89 -19.62
CA ILE A 129 -11.13 -6.36 -18.22
C ILE A 129 -11.06 -5.16 -17.26
N LEU A 130 -10.14 -4.22 -17.49
CA LEU A 130 -9.99 -3.05 -16.61
C LEU A 130 -11.21 -2.12 -16.67
N GLN A 131 -11.82 -1.97 -17.84
CA GLN A 131 -13.08 -1.24 -18.00
C GLN A 131 -14.21 -1.94 -17.25
N HIS A 132 -14.35 -3.26 -17.41
CA HIS A 132 -15.36 -4.04 -16.71
C HIS A 132 -15.24 -3.90 -15.19
N ILE A 133 -14.03 -4.08 -14.63
CA ILE A 133 -13.78 -3.90 -13.18
C ILE A 133 -14.12 -2.48 -12.71
N ARG A 134 -13.88 -1.47 -13.55
CA ARG A 134 -14.22 -0.08 -13.22
C ARG A 134 -15.74 0.09 -13.12
N GLU A 135 -16.48 -0.48 -14.06
CA GLU A 135 -17.94 -0.36 -14.17
C GLU A 135 -18.67 -1.18 -13.08
N THR A 136 -18.19 -2.39 -12.78
CA THR A 136 -18.85 -3.28 -11.81
C THR A 136 -18.39 -3.07 -10.36
N LYS A 137 -17.19 -2.52 -10.14
CA LYS A 137 -16.61 -2.34 -8.80
C LYS A 137 -16.31 -0.88 -8.52
N SER A 138 -15.19 -0.36 -9.02
CA SER A 138 -14.80 1.05 -8.88
C SER A 138 -13.53 1.37 -9.68
N LEU A 139 -13.29 2.66 -9.92
CA LEU A 139 -12.02 3.14 -10.48
C LEU A 139 -10.80 2.72 -9.62
N SER A 140 -10.93 2.75 -8.30
CA SER A 140 -9.84 2.36 -7.39
C SER A 140 -9.49 0.88 -7.51
N ALA A 141 -10.50 0.02 -7.66
CA ALA A 141 -10.33 -1.41 -7.88
C ALA A 141 -9.67 -1.69 -9.24
N ALA A 142 -10.10 -1.01 -10.30
CA ALA A 142 -9.51 -1.14 -11.63
C ALA A 142 -8.03 -0.72 -11.66
N ARG A 143 -7.66 0.37 -10.98
CA ARG A 143 -6.26 0.81 -10.88
C ARG A 143 -5.39 -0.19 -10.12
N LYS A 144 -5.91 -0.76 -9.02
CA LYS A 144 -5.23 -1.84 -8.29
C LYS A 144 -5.07 -3.08 -9.17
N ALA A 145 -6.13 -3.49 -9.87
CA ALA A 145 -6.09 -4.62 -10.81
C ALA A 145 -5.05 -4.40 -11.92
N ARG A 146 -4.97 -3.19 -12.51
CA ARG A 146 -3.92 -2.86 -13.50
C ARG A 146 -2.51 -3.03 -12.95
N SER A 147 -2.26 -2.53 -11.74
CA SER A 147 -0.96 -2.68 -11.08
C SER A 147 -0.61 -4.16 -10.85
N MET A 148 -1.60 -4.96 -10.45
CA MET A 148 -1.43 -6.40 -10.23
C MET A 148 -1.24 -7.18 -11.53
N PHE A 149 -2.02 -6.92 -12.58
CA PHE A 149 -1.81 -7.53 -13.89
C PHE A 149 -0.41 -7.24 -14.42
N SER A 150 0.07 -6.00 -14.25
CA SER A 150 1.43 -5.66 -14.68
C SER A 150 2.48 -6.53 -13.99
N GLN A 151 2.32 -6.81 -12.68
CA GLN A 151 3.24 -7.65 -11.92
C GLN A 151 3.08 -9.15 -12.22
N ILE A 152 1.85 -9.63 -12.43
CA ILE A 152 1.58 -11.01 -12.86
C ILE A 152 2.18 -11.25 -14.25
N CYS A 153 2.01 -10.32 -15.18
CA CYS A 153 2.62 -10.41 -16.51
C CYS A 153 4.15 -10.36 -16.42
N ALA A 154 4.73 -9.55 -15.52
CA ALA A 154 6.17 -9.54 -15.29
C ALA A 154 6.67 -10.91 -14.78
N THR A 155 5.92 -11.56 -13.88
CA THR A 155 6.20 -12.93 -13.43
C THR A 155 6.14 -13.92 -14.62
N GLY A 156 5.13 -13.78 -15.49
CA GLY A 156 5.04 -14.57 -16.72
C GLY A 156 6.22 -14.36 -17.69
N ILE A 157 6.79 -13.16 -17.75
CA ILE A 157 8.00 -12.87 -18.53
C ILE A 157 9.23 -13.52 -17.88
N GLU A 158 9.37 -13.41 -16.55
CA GLU A 158 10.46 -14.05 -15.80
C GLU A 158 10.45 -15.58 -15.97
N HIS A 159 9.26 -16.20 -16.06
CA HIS A 159 9.09 -17.63 -16.35
C HIS A 159 9.09 -17.97 -17.86
N GLY A 160 9.35 -17.00 -18.73
CA GLY A 160 9.45 -17.21 -20.19
C GLY A 160 8.13 -17.53 -20.91
N VAL A 161 6.98 -17.40 -20.25
CA VAL A 161 5.64 -17.64 -20.81
C VAL A 161 5.17 -16.46 -21.67
N LEU A 162 5.53 -15.23 -21.27
CA LEU A 162 5.21 -14.02 -22.01
C LEU A 162 6.47 -13.37 -22.58
N ALA A 163 6.41 -12.90 -23.83
CA ALA A 163 7.50 -12.15 -24.44
C ALA A 163 7.50 -10.65 -24.07
N PHE A 164 6.34 -10.10 -23.73
CA PHE A 164 6.17 -8.70 -23.36
C PHE A 164 4.96 -8.51 -22.43
N ASN A 165 4.86 -7.36 -21.78
CA ASN A 165 3.77 -7.05 -20.86
C ASN A 165 2.67 -6.23 -21.56
N PRO A 166 1.50 -6.82 -21.88
CA PRO A 166 0.43 -6.12 -22.60
C PRO A 166 -0.23 -4.99 -21.79
N VAL A 167 -0.05 -4.97 -20.46
CA VAL A 167 -0.62 -3.94 -19.59
C VAL A 167 0.08 -2.60 -19.78
N ARG A 168 1.35 -2.61 -20.23
CA ARG A 168 2.14 -1.40 -20.47
C ARG A 168 1.42 -0.47 -21.47
N ASP A 169 0.93 -1.04 -22.56
CA ASP A 169 0.30 -0.30 -23.66
C ASP A 169 -1.23 -0.23 -23.54
N ALA A 170 -1.80 -0.82 -22.49
CA ALA A 170 -3.23 -0.66 -22.18
C ALA A 170 -3.55 0.79 -21.81
N ARG A 171 -4.76 1.26 -22.15
CA ARG A 171 -5.23 2.63 -21.91
C ARG A 171 -5.08 3.03 -20.45
N ALA A 172 -4.55 4.24 -20.23
CA ALA A 172 -4.44 4.79 -18.89
C ALA A 172 -5.83 4.93 -18.26
N LEU A 173 -5.96 4.47 -17.02
CA LEU A 173 -7.16 4.73 -16.23
C LEU A 173 -7.08 6.16 -15.67
N PRO A 174 -8.21 6.88 -15.61
CA PRO A 174 -8.21 8.23 -15.05
C PRO A 174 -7.66 8.22 -13.63
N LEU A 175 -7.07 9.34 -13.24
CA LEU A 175 -6.67 9.56 -11.86
C LEU A 175 -7.94 9.71 -11.02
N SER A 176 -7.91 9.19 -9.79
CA SER A 176 -8.94 9.58 -8.84
C SER A 176 -8.82 11.08 -8.58
N PRO A 177 -9.94 11.80 -8.44
CA PRO A 177 -9.90 13.22 -8.10
C PRO A 177 -9.05 13.40 -6.84
N LYS A 178 -8.25 14.47 -6.83
CA LYS A 178 -7.43 14.81 -5.68
C LYS A 178 -8.39 15.15 -4.54
N LYS A 179 -8.03 14.67 -3.35
CA LYS A 179 -8.72 15.04 -2.12
C LYS A 179 -8.31 16.45 -1.73
N GLU A 180 -9.25 17.37 -1.72
CA GLU A 180 -9.00 18.82 -1.59
C GLU A 180 -9.53 19.41 -0.28
N SER A 181 -10.19 18.63 0.58
CA SER A 181 -10.66 19.17 1.85
C SER A 181 -9.54 19.17 2.91
N ALA A 182 -9.33 20.35 3.49
CA ALA A 182 -8.56 20.60 4.70
C ALA A 182 -9.41 21.48 5.64
N LEU A 183 -9.39 21.17 6.94
CA LEU A 183 -10.14 21.93 7.94
C LEU A 183 -9.49 23.29 8.23
N THR A 184 -10.31 24.34 8.31
CA THR A 184 -9.88 25.65 8.85
C THR A 184 -9.77 25.61 10.38
N PRO A 185 -9.09 26.59 11.02
CA PRO A 185 -9.07 26.69 12.48
C PRO A 185 -10.47 26.76 13.11
N ALA A 186 -11.41 27.48 12.48
CA ALA A 186 -12.79 27.56 12.95
C ALA A 186 -13.50 26.19 12.87
N GLN A 187 -13.32 25.45 11.77
CA GLN A 187 -13.87 24.10 11.62
C GLN A 187 -13.25 23.10 12.63
N LEU A 188 -11.96 23.23 12.96
CA LEU A 188 -11.33 22.41 14.00
C LEU A 188 -11.99 22.62 15.38
N GLU A 189 -12.36 23.86 15.71
CA GLU A 189 -13.07 24.15 16.96
C GLU A 189 -14.50 23.59 16.96
N ILE A 190 -15.21 23.64 15.83
CA ILE A 190 -16.52 22.99 15.67
C ILE A 190 -16.39 21.48 15.89
N VAL A 191 -15.44 20.82 15.21
CA VAL A 191 -15.19 19.38 15.36
C VAL A 191 -14.85 19.04 16.81
N ARG A 192 -14.03 19.86 17.48
CA ARG A 192 -13.70 19.69 18.91
C ARG A 192 -14.94 19.79 19.79
N ALA A 193 -15.79 20.79 19.57
CA ALA A 193 -17.03 20.95 20.33
C ALA A 193 -17.95 19.75 20.16
N LEU A 194 -18.14 19.30 18.91
CA LEU A 194 -18.92 18.10 18.59
C LEU A 194 -18.36 16.85 19.27
N MET A 195 -17.05 16.61 19.23
CA MET A 195 -16.44 15.48 19.92
C MET A 195 -16.73 15.52 21.43
N ARG A 196 -16.75 16.71 22.06
CA ARG A 196 -16.99 16.85 23.50
C ARG A 196 -18.44 16.63 23.92
N SER A 197 -19.39 17.06 23.09
CA SER A 197 -20.82 16.85 23.33
C SER A 197 -21.34 15.51 22.79
N TRP A 198 -20.50 14.73 22.09
CA TRP A 198 -20.93 13.53 21.39
C TRP A 198 -21.53 12.47 22.34
N ARG A 199 -22.84 12.26 22.23
CA ARG A 199 -23.65 11.34 23.05
C ARG A 199 -23.50 11.59 24.56
N SER A 200 -23.26 12.83 24.99
CA SER A 200 -23.17 13.19 26.40
C SER A 200 -24.53 13.21 27.11
N ASP A 201 -25.61 13.37 26.35
CA ASP A 201 -27.00 13.47 26.79
C ASP A 201 -27.66 12.14 27.19
N GLY A 202 -27.03 11.01 26.89
CA GLY A 202 -27.57 9.68 27.24
C GLY A 202 -28.77 9.23 26.38
N ALA A 203 -29.14 9.99 25.35
CA ALA A 203 -30.28 9.69 24.47
C ALA A 203 -30.02 8.52 23.49
N HIS A 204 -28.77 8.04 23.42
CA HIS A 204 -28.34 7.05 22.45
C HIS A 204 -28.24 5.65 23.07
N HIS A 205 -28.87 4.66 22.44
CA HIS A 205 -28.72 3.27 22.81
C HIS A 205 -27.30 2.75 22.48
N GLY A 206 -26.59 2.22 23.47
CA GLY A 206 -25.29 1.57 23.32
C GLY A 206 -24.18 2.12 24.24
N PRO A 207 -22.98 1.53 24.22
CA PRO A 207 -21.86 1.98 25.03
C PRO A 207 -21.44 3.40 24.66
N ARG A 208 -21.17 4.24 25.67
CA ARG A 208 -20.66 5.60 25.44
C ARG A 208 -19.36 5.54 24.63
N PRO A 209 -19.27 6.25 23.49
CA PRO A 209 -18.07 6.27 22.68
C PRO A 209 -16.92 6.96 23.43
N ASN A 210 -15.69 6.55 23.17
CA ASN A 210 -14.53 7.19 23.77
C ASN A 210 -14.17 8.47 22.99
N ALA A 211 -14.97 9.52 23.15
CA ALA A 211 -14.78 10.75 22.40
C ALA A 211 -13.46 11.48 22.72
N ARG A 212 -12.97 11.35 23.96
CA ARG A 212 -11.67 11.87 24.39
C ARG A 212 -10.51 11.25 23.61
N LEU A 213 -10.61 9.97 23.22
CA LEU A 213 -9.66 9.30 22.34
C LEU A 213 -9.56 10.02 20.99
N LEU A 214 -10.71 10.37 20.38
CA LEU A 214 -10.77 11.07 19.10
C LEU A 214 -10.18 12.48 19.22
N GLU A 215 -10.61 13.28 20.21
CA GLU A 215 -10.13 14.65 20.41
C GLU A 215 -8.60 14.67 20.59
N ASN A 216 -8.08 13.83 21.49
CA ASN A 216 -6.64 13.81 21.75
C ASN A 216 -5.85 13.32 20.53
N ALA A 217 -6.32 12.29 19.82
CA ALA A 217 -5.65 11.83 18.61
C ALA A 217 -5.69 12.87 17.49
N MET A 218 -6.82 13.58 17.32
CA MET A 218 -6.97 14.70 16.37
C MET A 218 -5.91 15.77 16.63
N TRP A 219 -5.82 16.29 17.86
CA TRP A 219 -4.88 17.36 18.17
C TRP A 219 -3.42 16.96 17.98
N ILE A 220 -3.06 15.70 18.28
CA ILE A 220 -1.70 15.22 18.01
C ILE A 220 -1.47 15.06 16.51
N MET A 221 -2.44 14.55 15.74
CA MET A 221 -2.32 14.44 14.27
C MET A 221 -2.19 15.82 13.62
N VAL A 222 -2.96 16.83 14.03
CA VAL A 222 -2.84 18.21 13.54
C VAL A 222 -1.49 18.81 13.93
N GLY A 223 -1.03 18.61 15.16
CA GLY A 223 0.22 19.23 15.64
C GLY A 223 1.51 18.56 15.17
N THR A 224 1.45 17.32 14.68
CA THR A 224 2.63 16.54 14.27
C THR A 224 2.58 16.07 12.83
N SER A 225 1.42 16.24 12.18
CA SER A 225 1.09 15.67 10.89
C SER A 225 1.18 14.13 10.85
N ALA A 226 1.40 13.41 11.96
CA ALA A 226 1.66 11.96 11.94
C ALA A 226 0.44 11.14 11.53
N ARG A 227 0.68 9.94 10.98
CA ARG A 227 -0.39 9.01 10.59
C ARG A 227 -1.03 8.39 11.83
N ILE A 228 -2.30 8.00 11.76
CA ILE A 228 -2.99 7.37 12.90
C ILE A 228 -2.24 6.15 13.45
N GLY A 229 -1.69 5.29 12.60
CA GLY A 229 -0.89 4.15 13.05
C GLY A 229 0.37 4.56 13.83
N GLU A 230 0.97 5.69 13.49
CA GLU A 230 2.12 6.27 14.21
C GLU A 230 1.67 6.84 15.58
N ILE A 231 0.51 7.51 15.62
CA ILE A 231 -0.08 8.05 16.86
C ILE A 231 -0.43 6.94 17.85
N LEU A 232 -1.11 5.89 17.38
CA LEU A 232 -1.50 4.76 18.22
C LEU A 232 -0.28 3.94 18.70
N ALA A 233 0.88 4.10 18.06
CA ALA A 233 2.13 3.42 18.44
C ALA A 233 2.95 4.19 19.48
N LEU A 234 2.56 5.41 19.83
CA LEU A 234 3.27 6.25 20.79
C LEU A 234 3.24 5.62 22.18
N ARG A 235 4.41 5.56 22.80
CA ARG A 235 4.61 5.14 24.18
C ARG A 235 5.01 6.32 25.05
N ARG A 236 4.96 6.12 26.37
CA ARG A 236 5.41 7.09 27.36
C ARG A 236 6.86 7.55 27.11
N CYS A 237 7.74 6.63 26.74
CA CYS A 237 9.13 6.93 26.40
C CYS A 237 9.34 7.68 25.08
N ASP A 238 8.34 7.74 24.21
CA ASP A 238 8.43 8.41 22.91
C ASP A 238 8.15 9.92 23.03
N VAL A 239 7.70 10.41 24.19
CA VAL A 239 7.31 11.82 24.41
C VAL A 239 8.11 12.44 25.55
N ASP A 240 8.48 13.71 25.35
CA ASP A 240 9.04 14.56 26.39
C ASP A 240 8.23 15.86 26.44
N VAL A 241 7.28 15.91 27.37
CA VAL A 241 6.42 17.08 27.58
C VAL A 241 6.97 18.07 28.63
N THR A 242 8.17 17.77 29.14
CA THR A 242 8.91 18.56 30.14
C THR A 242 10.01 19.41 29.50
N ALA A 243 10.54 19.00 28.34
CA ALA A 243 11.44 19.82 27.53
C ALA A 243 10.78 21.11 27.02
N ASN A 244 11.61 22.09 26.65
CA ASN A 244 11.18 23.35 26.04
C ASN A 244 11.91 23.57 24.69
N PRO A 245 11.23 23.44 23.53
CA PRO A 245 9.83 23.05 23.39
C PRO A 245 9.62 21.55 23.69
N PRO A 246 8.40 21.15 24.10
CA PRO A 246 8.02 19.74 24.22
C PRO A 246 8.27 18.96 22.92
N THR A 247 8.64 17.68 22.99
CA THR A 247 8.94 16.87 21.79
C THR A 247 8.25 15.51 21.78
N VAL A 248 8.03 14.98 20.58
CA VAL A 248 7.59 13.59 20.33
C VAL A 248 8.48 12.92 19.31
N LEU A 249 8.83 11.66 19.52
CA LEU A 249 9.55 10.80 18.60
C LEU A 249 8.56 9.93 17.81
N ILE A 250 8.43 10.20 16.52
CA ILE A 250 7.72 9.31 15.60
C ILE A 250 8.72 8.28 15.07
N ALA A 251 8.68 7.06 15.59
CA ALA A 251 9.61 5.98 15.19
C ALA A 251 8.95 4.63 14.95
N SER A 252 7.66 4.50 15.20
CA SER A 252 6.95 3.21 15.16
C SER A 252 5.55 3.38 14.58
N THR A 253 4.94 2.29 14.18
CA THR A 253 3.54 2.27 13.72
C THR A 253 2.83 1.02 14.21
N ILE A 254 1.54 1.14 14.52
CA ILE A 254 0.67 -0.02 14.71
C ILE A 254 0.36 -0.60 13.33
N THR A 255 0.49 -1.93 13.23
CA THR A 255 0.14 -2.71 12.06
C THR A 255 -0.73 -3.88 12.49
N GLN A 256 -1.69 -4.25 11.66
CA GLN A 256 -2.50 -5.43 11.87
C GLN A 256 -2.48 -6.26 10.59
N THR A 257 -2.09 -7.52 10.72
CA THR A 257 -2.13 -8.53 9.64
C THR A 257 -2.88 -9.75 10.14
N ARG A 258 -3.38 -10.60 9.24
CA ARG A 258 -3.97 -11.89 9.61
C ARG A 258 -2.92 -12.82 10.19
N ALA A 259 -1.71 -12.80 9.64
CA ALA A 259 -0.63 -13.69 10.05
C ALA A 259 -0.06 -13.35 11.44
N GLU A 260 0.06 -12.07 11.79
CA GLU A 260 0.79 -11.63 12.99
C GLU A 260 -0.09 -10.90 14.00
N GLY A 261 -1.39 -10.77 13.71
CA GLY A 261 -2.32 -10.03 14.54
C GLY A 261 -1.97 -8.55 14.66
N LEU A 262 -2.42 -7.93 15.75
CA LEU A 262 -2.15 -6.53 16.05
C LEU A 262 -0.78 -6.40 16.73
N ARG A 263 0.12 -5.61 16.15
CA ARG A 263 1.45 -5.37 16.73
C ARG A 263 1.96 -3.96 16.51
N ARG A 264 2.91 -3.56 17.34
CA ARG A 264 3.71 -2.34 17.13
C ARG A 264 4.97 -2.71 16.34
N LYS A 265 5.09 -2.18 15.13
CA LYS A 265 6.31 -2.28 14.33
C LYS A 265 7.29 -1.17 14.73
N PRO A 266 8.55 -1.48 15.10
CA PRO A 266 9.53 -0.52 15.60
C PRO A 266 10.20 0.33 14.49
N SER A 267 9.58 0.37 13.31
CA SER A 267 10.02 1.21 12.19
C SER A 267 8.80 1.76 11.46
N PRO A 268 8.85 3.03 11.02
CA PRO A 268 7.84 3.55 10.11
C PRO A 268 8.00 2.90 8.72
N LYS A 269 7.07 3.21 7.79
CA LYS A 269 7.06 2.66 6.44
C LYS A 269 8.37 2.89 5.68
N ARG A 270 9.09 3.98 5.97
CA ARG A 270 10.43 4.27 5.43
C ARG A 270 11.32 4.81 6.55
N SER A 271 12.58 4.39 6.63
CA SER A 271 13.54 4.81 7.68
C SER A 271 13.55 6.32 7.92
N ARG A 272 13.61 7.12 6.85
CA ARG A 272 13.58 8.60 6.87
C ARG A 272 12.33 9.23 7.50
N GLN A 273 11.25 8.48 7.70
CA GLN A 273 10.05 9.00 8.39
C GLN A 273 10.23 9.02 9.91
N LYS A 274 11.29 8.36 10.42
CA LYS A 274 11.70 8.45 11.82
C LYS A 274 12.16 9.87 12.10
N ARG A 275 11.46 10.58 12.98
CA ARG A 275 11.74 11.99 13.26
C ARG A 275 11.27 12.39 14.64
N ARG A 276 11.99 13.33 15.26
CA ARG A 276 11.55 14.02 16.47
C ARG A 276 10.91 15.34 16.06
N ILE A 277 9.74 15.64 16.63
CA ILE A 277 8.92 16.79 16.28
C ILE A 277 8.72 17.62 17.54
N ALA A 278 8.97 18.93 17.44
CA ALA A 278 8.57 19.89 18.47
C ALA A 278 7.05 20.03 18.47
N LEU A 279 6.43 19.88 19.63
CA LEU A 279 4.99 19.88 19.78
C LEU A 279 4.45 21.30 19.99
N PRO A 280 3.48 21.74 19.19
CA PRO A 280 2.65 22.88 19.54
C PRO A 280 1.95 22.68 20.90
N SER A 281 1.61 23.77 21.57
CA SER A 281 0.99 23.75 22.92
C SER A 281 -0.28 22.91 23.00
N PHE A 282 -1.13 22.95 21.98
CA PHE A 282 -2.36 22.15 21.92
C PHE A 282 -2.08 20.64 21.83
N ALA A 283 -1.07 20.23 21.05
CA ALA A 283 -0.69 18.83 20.91
C ALA A 283 0.01 18.31 22.17
N ALA A 284 0.88 19.14 22.78
CA ALA A 284 1.48 18.84 24.07
C ALA A 284 0.40 18.67 25.17
N THR A 285 -0.66 19.49 25.15
CA THR A 285 -1.80 19.35 26.07
C THR A 285 -2.54 18.03 25.87
N ALA A 286 -2.81 17.64 24.62
CA ALA A 286 -3.42 16.35 24.31
C ALA A 286 -2.55 15.16 24.78
N ILE A 287 -1.23 15.25 24.61
CA ILE A 287 -0.29 14.23 25.11
C ILE A 287 -0.27 14.18 26.64
N ARG A 288 -0.24 15.33 27.33
CA ARG A 288 -0.31 15.38 28.80
C ARG A 288 -1.57 14.71 29.34
N ARG A 289 -2.71 14.92 28.68
CA ARG A 289 -3.98 14.25 29.01
C ARG A 289 -3.95 12.73 28.82
N GLN A 290 -3.17 12.21 27.87
CA GLN A 290 -2.97 10.76 27.71
C GLN A 290 -1.97 10.23 28.75
N LEU A 291 -0.91 10.99 29.05
CA LEU A 291 0.08 10.64 30.07
C LEU A 291 -0.52 10.55 31.48
N SER A 292 -1.56 11.34 31.79
CA SER A 292 -2.26 11.25 33.08
C SER A 292 -3.07 9.97 33.25
N GLU A 293 -3.47 9.33 32.14
CA GLU A 293 -4.26 8.09 32.14
C GLU A 293 -3.38 6.84 31.97
N ALA A 294 -2.26 6.98 31.26
CA ALA A 294 -1.31 5.90 31.06
C ALA A 294 -0.57 5.54 32.37
N THR A 295 -0.21 4.27 32.50
CA THR A 295 0.64 3.79 33.61
C THR A 295 2.01 4.47 33.60
N ARG A 296 2.75 4.38 34.71
CA ARG A 296 4.10 4.98 34.83
C ARG A 296 5.18 4.22 34.07
N ASP A 297 4.88 3.04 33.52
CA ASP A 297 5.83 2.29 32.70
C ASP A 297 6.23 3.10 31.46
N LYS A 298 7.55 3.14 31.20
CA LYS A 298 8.14 3.78 30.03
C LYS A 298 7.60 3.17 28.73
N ALA A 299 7.34 1.85 28.73
CA ALA A 299 6.87 1.13 27.55
C ALA A 299 5.34 1.23 27.34
N ALA A 300 4.59 1.83 28.27
CA ALA A 300 3.15 1.94 28.19
C ALA A 300 2.70 2.75 26.97
N TYR A 301 1.72 2.25 26.22
CA TYR A 301 1.11 2.97 25.12
C TYR A 301 0.31 4.17 25.63
N LEU A 302 0.42 5.31 24.94
CA LEU A 302 -0.42 6.47 25.23
C LEU A 302 -1.89 6.21 24.85
N PHE A 303 -2.12 5.40 23.81
CA PHE A 303 -3.44 5.04 23.32
C PHE A 303 -3.70 3.54 23.53
N ALA A 304 -3.83 3.14 24.80
CA ALA A 304 -4.03 1.75 25.19
C ALA A 304 -5.53 1.36 25.31
N THR A 305 -5.81 0.06 25.21
CA THR A 305 -7.05 -0.54 25.71
C THR A 305 -7.06 -0.54 27.24
N LYS A 306 -8.18 -0.96 27.86
CA LYS A 306 -8.25 -1.10 29.33
C LYS A 306 -7.23 -2.11 29.88
N THR A 307 -6.77 -3.06 29.06
CA THR A 307 -5.78 -4.08 29.43
C THR A 307 -4.33 -3.63 29.18
N GLY A 308 -4.10 -2.40 28.71
CA GLY A 308 -2.76 -1.89 28.40
C GLY A 308 -2.26 -2.22 26.99
N GLU A 309 -3.03 -2.98 26.20
CA GLU A 309 -2.67 -3.36 24.83
C GLU A 309 -2.85 -2.20 23.84
N PRO A 310 -2.12 -2.19 22.70
CA PRO A 310 -2.29 -1.15 21.71
C PRO A 310 -3.69 -1.20 21.07
N ARG A 311 -4.18 -0.04 20.61
CA ARG A 311 -5.41 0.02 19.82
C ARG A 311 -5.14 -0.19 18.34
N SER A 312 -6.05 -0.87 17.64
CA SER A 312 -5.98 -1.02 16.20
C SER A 312 -6.43 0.25 15.47
N VAL A 313 -5.82 0.50 14.31
CA VAL A 313 -6.24 1.56 13.38
C VAL A 313 -7.68 1.35 12.94
N SER A 314 -8.06 0.10 12.63
CA SER A 314 -9.42 -0.27 12.20
C SER A 314 -10.50 0.10 13.23
N ASN A 315 -10.21 -0.11 14.52
CA ASN A 315 -11.14 0.26 15.60
C ASN A 315 -11.24 1.78 15.77
N PHE A 316 -10.12 2.50 15.66
CA PHE A 316 -10.12 3.96 15.69
C PHE A 316 -10.91 4.55 14.51
N GLU A 317 -10.68 4.06 13.30
CA GLU A 317 -11.39 4.52 12.10
C GLU A 317 -12.88 4.18 12.16
N ARG A 318 -13.26 3.04 12.74
CA ARG A 318 -14.67 2.72 13.00
C ARG A 318 -15.29 3.74 13.95
N LEU A 319 -14.61 4.07 15.05
CA LEU A 319 -15.07 5.08 16.01
C LEU A 319 -15.23 6.45 15.34
N LEU A 320 -14.25 6.85 14.50
CA LEU A 320 -14.30 8.09 13.73
C LEU A 320 -15.49 8.11 12.76
N ARG A 321 -15.74 7.01 12.03
CA ARG A 321 -16.90 6.91 11.13
C ARG A 321 -18.23 7.02 11.87
N THR A 322 -18.35 6.42 13.05
CA THR A 322 -19.56 6.57 13.88
C THR A 322 -19.73 8.02 14.33
N PHE A 323 -18.65 8.70 14.75
CA PHE A 323 -18.70 10.13 15.07
C PHE A 323 -19.17 10.96 13.88
N VAL A 324 -18.62 10.70 12.69
CA VAL A 324 -19.00 11.41 11.46
C VAL A 324 -20.46 11.17 11.11
N ALA A 325 -20.93 9.92 11.14
CA ALA A 325 -22.34 9.59 10.85
C ALA A 325 -23.32 10.25 11.83
N ASP A 326 -23.01 10.26 13.12
CA ASP A 326 -23.88 10.86 14.14
C ASP A 326 -23.93 12.40 14.04
N ASN A 327 -22.94 13.04 13.41
CA ASN A 327 -22.82 14.50 13.34
C ASN A 327 -22.82 15.02 11.89
N GLU A 328 -23.22 14.19 10.92
CA GLU A 328 -23.11 14.45 9.48
C GLU A 328 -23.68 15.82 9.10
N LYS A 329 -24.94 16.07 9.49
CA LYS A 329 -25.62 17.34 9.22
C LYS A 329 -24.87 18.56 9.76
N VAL A 330 -24.39 18.50 11.01
CA VAL A 330 -23.70 19.65 11.62
C VAL A 330 -22.32 19.89 10.99
N LEU A 331 -21.66 18.81 10.55
CA LEU A 331 -20.41 18.92 9.80
C LEU A 331 -20.65 19.55 8.42
N GLU A 332 -21.70 19.13 7.70
CA GLU A 332 -22.07 19.71 6.40
C GLU A 332 -22.47 21.19 6.53
N ASP A 333 -23.28 21.53 7.52
CA ASP A 333 -23.68 22.91 7.82
C ASP A 333 -22.47 23.80 8.14
N ALA A 334 -21.38 23.22 8.66
CA ALA A 334 -20.11 23.89 8.91
C ALA A 334 -19.18 23.95 7.67
N GLY A 335 -19.67 23.54 6.50
CA GLY A 335 -18.91 23.48 5.25
C GLY A 335 -17.83 22.41 5.24
N ILE A 336 -17.98 21.34 6.04
CA ILE A 336 -17.01 20.23 6.10
C ILE A 336 -17.51 19.11 5.21
N GLU A 337 -16.67 18.71 4.24
CA GLU A 337 -16.97 17.59 3.34
C GLU A 337 -16.86 16.24 4.08
N VAL A 338 -18.01 15.71 4.48
CA VAL A 338 -18.15 14.47 5.27
C VAL A 338 -17.54 13.25 4.55
N GLY A 339 -17.71 13.15 3.23
CA GLY A 339 -17.13 12.08 2.40
C GLY A 339 -15.59 12.02 2.42
N GLU A 340 -14.94 13.11 2.82
CA GLU A 340 -13.49 13.22 2.96
C GLU A 340 -12.99 13.15 4.41
N PHE A 341 -13.91 13.23 5.38
CA PHE A 341 -13.58 13.26 6.81
C PHE A 341 -13.03 11.91 7.28
N SER A 342 -11.71 11.83 7.29
CA SER A 342 -10.93 10.64 7.66
C SER A 342 -9.70 11.06 8.45
N THR A 343 -8.94 10.12 9.01
CA THR A 343 -7.69 10.45 9.74
C THR A 343 -6.69 11.26 8.89
N HIS A 344 -6.77 11.11 7.56
CA HIS A 344 -5.94 11.86 6.62
C HIS A 344 -6.30 13.35 6.52
N ILE A 345 -7.52 13.77 6.86
CA ILE A 345 -7.92 15.18 6.81
C ILE A 345 -7.07 16.02 7.76
N PHE A 346 -6.81 15.52 8.98
CA PHE A 346 -5.97 16.21 9.97
C PHE A 346 -4.53 16.39 9.50
N ARG A 347 -4.02 15.39 8.78
CA ARG A 347 -2.68 15.45 8.18
C ARG A 347 -2.62 16.46 7.03
N ARG A 348 -3.68 16.56 6.21
CA ARG A 348 -3.81 17.61 5.17
C ARG A 348 -3.92 18.99 5.80
N THR A 349 -4.80 19.16 6.78
CA THR A 349 -4.93 20.42 7.56
C THR A 349 -3.59 20.92 8.07
N ALA A 350 -2.81 20.07 8.75
CA ALA A 350 -1.49 20.45 9.25
C ALA A 350 -0.54 20.92 8.13
N ALA A 351 -0.52 20.19 7.01
CA ALA A 351 0.34 20.49 5.88
C ALA A 351 -0.07 21.80 5.18
N THR A 352 -1.36 22.00 4.94
CA THR A 352 -1.91 23.22 4.31
C THR A 352 -1.65 24.45 5.18
N LEU A 353 -1.89 24.37 6.50
CA LEU A 353 -1.66 25.50 7.41
C LEU A 353 -0.18 25.94 7.45
N ILE A 354 0.75 24.97 7.42
CA ILE A 354 2.18 25.28 7.43
C ILE A 354 2.65 25.78 6.07
N GLU A 355 2.14 25.19 4.98
CA GLU A 355 2.52 25.60 3.64
C GLU A 355 2.09 27.04 3.35
N ALA A 356 0.89 27.43 3.78
CA ALA A 356 0.39 28.78 3.62
C ALA A 356 1.26 29.86 4.29
N VAL A 357 2.01 29.52 5.35
CA VAL A 357 2.82 30.49 6.12
C VAL A 357 4.31 30.36 5.83
N ALA A 358 4.82 29.15 5.64
CA ALA A 358 6.25 28.85 5.60
C ALA A 358 6.68 28.03 4.37
N GLY A 359 5.78 27.83 3.41
CA GLY A 359 6.04 27.19 2.14
C GLY A 359 6.15 25.65 2.18
N ILE A 360 6.19 25.08 0.97
CA ILE A 360 6.07 23.64 0.73
C ILE A 360 7.21 22.82 1.35
N THR A 361 8.42 23.37 1.41
CA THR A 361 9.60 22.68 1.94
C THR A 361 9.43 22.37 3.43
N LEU A 362 8.95 23.32 4.23
CA LEU A 362 8.75 23.10 5.66
C LEU A 362 7.60 22.10 5.92
N ALA A 363 6.50 22.24 5.19
CA ALA A 363 5.38 21.28 5.24
C ALA A 363 5.84 19.86 4.90
N SER A 364 6.65 19.70 3.86
CA SER A 364 7.21 18.42 3.42
C SER A 364 8.13 17.78 4.48
N ARG A 365 8.95 18.58 5.17
CA ARG A 365 9.79 18.13 6.29
C ARG A 365 8.96 17.64 7.47
N LEU A 366 7.91 18.38 7.87
CA LEU A 366 7.01 17.94 8.94
C LEU A 366 6.33 16.60 8.60
N LEU A 367 5.85 16.47 7.38
CA LEU A 367 5.24 15.23 6.86
C LEU A 367 6.24 14.06 6.79
N GLY A 368 7.54 14.35 6.75
CA GLY A 368 8.59 13.36 6.51
C GLY A 368 8.48 12.78 5.11
N HIS A 369 8.31 13.61 4.07
CA HIS A 369 8.39 13.19 2.66
C HIS A 369 9.79 13.47 2.08
N SER A 370 10.25 12.62 1.15
CA SER A 370 11.53 12.82 0.44
C SER A 370 11.41 13.70 -0.79
N ASN A 371 10.19 13.91 -1.29
CA ASN A 371 9.92 14.68 -2.48
C ASN A 371 8.73 15.61 -2.18
N GLU A 372 8.96 16.91 -2.36
CA GLU A 372 7.97 17.95 -2.16
C GLU A 372 6.76 17.79 -3.10
N GLN A 373 6.94 17.21 -4.28
CA GLN A 373 5.84 16.90 -5.20
C GLN A 373 4.80 15.98 -4.56
N VAL A 374 5.19 15.05 -3.69
CA VAL A 374 4.23 14.19 -2.97
C VAL A 374 3.40 15.02 -1.99
N THR A 375 4.03 16.01 -1.34
CA THR A 375 3.35 16.93 -0.45
C THR A 375 2.36 17.81 -1.22
N ARG A 376 2.81 18.40 -2.34
CA ARG A 376 1.97 19.24 -3.22
C ARG A 376 0.81 18.46 -3.86
N ALA A 377 1.08 17.24 -4.33
CA ALA A 377 0.08 16.42 -5.02
C ALA A 377 -0.98 15.83 -4.07
N SER A 378 -0.64 15.55 -2.81
CA SER A 378 -1.52 14.75 -1.93
C SER A 378 -1.92 15.40 -0.62
N TYR A 379 -1.25 16.46 -0.18
CA TYR A 379 -1.42 16.98 1.18
C TYR A 379 -1.66 18.48 1.27
N VAL A 380 -1.19 19.27 0.32
CA VAL A 380 -1.48 20.71 0.24
C VAL A 380 -2.69 20.92 -0.64
N VAL A 381 -3.69 21.60 -0.09
CA VAL A 381 -4.87 22.06 -0.84
C VAL A 381 -4.48 23.36 -1.51
N THR A 382 -4.75 23.46 -2.82
CA THR A 382 -4.45 24.67 -3.57
C THR A 382 -5.45 25.75 -3.14
N ALA A 383 -4.96 26.93 -2.77
CA ALA A 383 -5.84 28.08 -2.55
C ALA A 383 -6.47 28.50 -3.89
N GLU A 384 -7.78 28.76 -3.89
CA GLU A 384 -8.49 29.28 -5.07
C GLU A 384 -8.04 30.71 -5.41
N LEU A 385 -7.82 31.53 -4.38
CA LEU A 385 -7.25 32.86 -4.48
C LEU A 385 -5.73 32.81 -4.23
N VAL A 386 -4.95 33.29 -5.19
CA VAL A 386 -3.49 33.48 -5.04
C VAL A 386 -3.24 34.70 -4.14
N ASP A 387 -2.10 34.71 -3.42
CA ASP A 387 -1.73 35.81 -2.53
C ASP A 387 -1.86 37.17 -3.24
N PRO A 388 -2.69 38.11 -2.73
CA PRO A 388 -2.86 39.43 -3.32
C PRO A 388 -1.56 40.23 -3.50
N ILE A 389 -0.48 39.87 -2.80
CA ILE A 389 0.85 40.44 -3.03
C ILE A 389 1.29 40.29 -4.49
N THR A 390 0.82 39.27 -5.22
CA THR A 390 1.13 39.14 -6.65
C THR A 390 0.53 40.28 -7.46
N ALA A 391 -0.63 40.81 -7.06
CA ALA A 391 -1.20 41.99 -7.70
C ALA A 391 -0.39 43.25 -7.33
N GLN A 392 -0.02 43.40 -6.06
CA GLN A 392 0.82 44.52 -5.61
C GLN A 392 2.18 44.58 -6.33
N ILE A 393 2.85 43.42 -6.47
CA ILE A 393 4.12 43.33 -7.21
C ILE A 393 3.92 43.74 -8.68
N MET A 394 2.79 43.36 -9.30
CA MET A 394 2.49 43.72 -10.69
C MET A 394 2.16 45.22 -10.82
N ASP A 395 1.45 45.79 -9.86
CA ASP A 395 1.15 47.23 -9.82
C ASP A 395 2.45 48.03 -9.66
N GLU A 396 3.32 47.67 -8.71
CA GLU A 396 4.63 48.31 -8.51
C GLU A 396 5.55 48.16 -9.74
N ALA A 397 5.56 47.00 -10.39
CA ALA A 397 6.39 46.75 -11.56
C ALA A 397 5.91 47.48 -12.82
N LEU A 398 4.63 47.85 -12.89
CA LEU A 398 4.00 48.46 -14.06
C LEU A 398 3.53 49.91 -13.84
N GLU A 399 3.72 50.46 -12.64
CA GLU A 399 3.27 51.79 -12.19
C GLU A 399 3.78 52.96 -13.05
N GLY A 400 4.77 52.73 -13.93
CA GLY A 400 5.31 53.73 -14.87
C GLY A 400 5.02 53.46 -16.35
N LEU A 401 4.21 52.45 -16.68
CA LEU A 401 3.88 52.05 -18.06
C LEU A 401 2.42 52.35 -18.46
N LEU A 402 1.60 52.77 -17.50
CA LEU A 402 0.24 53.28 -17.66
C LEU A 402 0.21 54.75 -17.25
#